data_AF-A0A1A0P585-F1
#
_entry.id   AF-A0A1A0P585-F1
#
_cell.length_a   1.000
_cell.length_b   1.000
_cell.length_c   1.000
_cell.angle_alpha   90.00
_cell.angle_beta   90.00
_cell.angle_gamma   90.00
#
_symmetry.space_group_name_H-M   'P 1'
#
loop_
_entity.id
_entity.type
_entity.pdbx_description
1 polymer ?
#
loop_
_entity_poly.entity_id
_entity_poly.type
_entity_poly.pdbx_seq_one_letter_code
_entity_poly.pdbx_strand_id
1 'polypeptide(L)'
;MSHRAISRTLWSALPAIAALVSTALVVSPPAAAKWPAAEPCVSNGRTLKQQYGYSVAVLTSACTQVPADEKWAVSIPWTMANSYEHKPPGFVTDFATPLDDFRGALQSIEYVVDAGTAYQSNRSFPGDNKIWTGQLPSAPGIQAVNTVGLGSLDPLPIGSHTVDVSWKLWTPHCDGFSADQGTSCLPKGETVVKHIAFTVVDPHSPGAQS
;
A
#
# COMPACT_ATOMS: atom_id res chain seq x y z
N MET A 1 38.63 -76.25 -50.17
CA MET A 1 37.85 -77.49 -50.32
C MET A 1 36.84 -77.51 -49.18
N SER A 2 35.53 -77.72 -49.31
CA SER A 2 34.65 -78.01 -50.43
C SER A 2 33.23 -77.66 -49.95
N HIS A 3 32.36 -77.38 -50.91
CA HIS A 3 30.98 -76.90 -50.80
C HIS A 3 30.00 -77.77 -50.00
N ARG A 4 28.94 -77.13 -49.49
CA ARG A 4 27.48 -77.43 -49.63
C ARG A 4 26.74 -76.86 -48.40
N ALA A 5 25.48 -76.43 -48.42
CA ALA A 5 24.44 -76.06 -49.39
C ALA A 5 23.27 -75.55 -48.51
N ILE A 6 22.76 -74.34 -48.72
CA ILE A 6 21.43 -74.01 -49.31
C ILE A 6 20.17 -74.52 -48.56
N SER A 7 19.31 -73.54 -48.22
CA SER A 7 17.86 -73.58 -47.96
C SER A 7 17.43 -73.93 -46.52
N ARG A 8 16.41 -73.31 -45.90
CA ARG A 8 15.14 -72.74 -46.40
C ARG A 8 14.66 -71.61 -45.46
N THR A 9 14.12 -70.57 -46.06
CA THR A 9 12.91 -69.79 -45.68
C THR A 9 12.12 -70.22 -44.44
N LEU A 10 11.76 -69.27 -43.57
CA LEU A 10 10.39 -68.73 -43.43
C LEU A 10 10.21 -67.88 -42.14
N TRP A 11 9.86 -66.61 -42.36
CA TRP A 11 8.80 -65.84 -41.70
C TRP A 11 8.84 -65.43 -40.21
N SER A 12 8.26 -64.22 -40.03
CA SER A 12 7.64 -63.63 -38.81
C SER A 12 8.61 -62.84 -37.94
N ALA A 13 8.37 -61.59 -37.51
CA ALA A 13 7.24 -60.68 -37.65
C ALA A 13 7.76 -59.25 -37.38
N LEU A 14 7.18 -58.25 -38.05
CA LEU A 14 7.37 -56.83 -37.73
C LEU A 14 6.58 -56.50 -36.46
N PRO A 15 7.20 -55.96 -35.39
CA PRO A 15 6.43 -55.34 -34.31
C PRO A 15 5.98 -53.95 -34.75
N ALA A 16 4.67 -53.78 -34.94
CA ALA A 16 4.03 -52.47 -35.05
C ALA A 16 4.06 -51.80 -33.67
N ILE A 17 4.94 -50.81 -33.49
CA ILE A 17 4.97 -49.95 -32.31
C ILE A 17 3.81 -48.97 -32.43
N ALA A 18 2.69 -49.27 -31.76
CA ALA A 18 1.60 -48.32 -31.54
C ALA A 18 2.04 -47.31 -30.48
N ALA A 19 2.48 -46.12 -30.93
CA ALA A 19 2.71 -44.98 -30.05
C ALA A 19 1.35 -44.44 -29.55
N LEU A 20 0.96 -44.84 -28.35
CA LEU A 20 -0.14 -44.22 -27.62
C LEU A 20 0.31 -42.81 -27.19
N VAL A 21 -0.05 -41.80 -27.99
CA VAL A 21 0.05 -40.40 -27.59
C VAL A 21 -1.07 -40.14 -26.58
N SER A 22 -0.77 -40.31 -25.29
CA SER A 22 -1.64 -39.85 -24.20
C SER A 22 -1.68 -38.33 -24.22
N THR A 23 -2.64 -37.75 -24.93
CA THR A 23 -3.00 -36.34 -24.78
C THR A 23 -3.62 -36.16 -23.41
N ALA A 24 -2.80 -35.84 -22.41
CA ALA A 24 -3.30 -35.28 -21.16
C ALA A 24 -3.98 -33.95 -21.50
N LEU A 25 -5.31 -33.95 -21.53
CA LEU A 25 -6.10 -32.73 -21.56
C LEU A 25 -5.78 -31.97 -20.27
N VAL A 26 -4.91 -30.97 -20.37
CA VAL A 26 -4.72 -29.97 -19.32
C VAL A 26 -6.02 -29.18 -19.27
N VAL A 27 -6.94 -29.62 -18.41
CA VAL A 27 -8.12 -28.83 -18.06
C VAL A 27 -7.60 -27.67 -17.23
N SER A 28 -7.30 -26.56 -17.87
CA SER A 28 -7.10 -25.29 -17.17
C SER A 28 -8.38 -25.04 -16.37
N PRO A 29 -8.30 -24.80 -15.05
CA PRO A 29 -9.47 -24.41 -14.29
C PRO A 29 -10.07 -23.17 -14.98
N PRO A 30 -11.40 -23.12 -15.15
CA PRO A 30 -12.04 -21.96 -15.75
C PRO A 30 -11.63 -20.74 -14.93
N ALA A 31 -11.14 -19.71 -15.61
CA ALA A 31 -10.95 -18.41 -15.00
C ALA A 31 -12.33 -17.91 -14.55
N ALA A 32 -12.67 -18.17 -13.29
CA ALA A 32 -13.89 -17.66 -12.70
C ALA A 32 -13.77 -16.13 -12.69
N ALA A 33 -14.72 -15.46 -13.32
CA ALA A 33 -14.84 -14.01 -13.24
C ALA A 33 -15.05 -13.65 -11.76
N LYS A 34 -14.03 -13.04 -11.13
CA LYS A 34 -14.16 -12.46 -9.80
C LYS A 34 -14.69 -11.04 -9.97
N TRP A 35 -15.77 -10.72 -9.26
CA TRP A 35 -16.17 -9.32 -9.10
C TRP A 35 -15.03 -8.57 -8.39
N PRO A 36 -14.75 -7.31 -8.76
CA PRO A 36 -13.82 -6.50 -7.98
C PRO A 36 -14.31 -6.45 -6.53
N ALA A 37 -13.40 -6.64 -5.59
CA ALA A 37 -13.68 -6.47 -4.17
C ALA A 37 -14.31 -5.10 -3.94
N ALA A 38 -15.41 -5.05 -3.17
CA ALA A 38 -15.98 -3.79 -2.74
C ALA A 38 -14.98 -3.11 -1.80
N GLU A 39 -14.64 -1.85 -2.07
CA GLU A 39 -13.93 -1.06 -1.06
C GLU A 39 -14.89 -0.73 0.08
N PRO A 40 -14.55 -1.07 1.33
CA PRO A 40 -15.45 -0.86 2.46
C PRO A 40 -15.71 0.63 2.75
N CYS A 41 -14.91 1.53 2.16
CA CYS A 41 -15.02 2.96 2.38
C CYS A 41 -15.28 3.73 1.10
N VAL A 42 -16.42 4.40 1.08
CA VAL A 42 -16.88 5.28 0.00
C VAL A 42 -17.15 6.66 0.59
N SER A 43 -16.60 7.70 -0.04
CA SER A 43 -16.89 9.10 0.30
C SER A 43 -17.45 9.81 -0.93
N ASN A 44 -18.62 10.46 -0.79
CA ASN A 44 -19.30 11.16 -1.89
C ASN A 44 -19.50 10.30 -3.15
N GLY A 45 -19.81 9.01 -2.96
CA GLY A 45 -20.00 8.06 -4.05
C GLY A 45 -18.72 7.64 -4.80
N ARG A 46 -17.53 8.05 -4.31
CA ARG A 46 -16.24 7.61 -4.82
C ARG A 46 -15.51 6.80 -3.77
N THR A 47 -14.79 5.77 -4.19
CA THR A 47 -13.89 5.07 -3.27
C THR A 47 -12.70 5.96 -2.91
N LEU A 48 -12.04 5.68 -1.79
CA LEU A 48 -10.86 6.45 -1.43
C LEU A 48 -9.71 6.24 -2.42
N LYS A 49 -9.59 5.03 -3.03
CA LYS A 49 -8.71 4.80 -4.18
C LYS A 49 -8.97 5.82 -5.30
N GLN A 50 -10.24 6.04 -5.66
CA GLN A 50 -10.62 6.99 -6.72
C GLN A 50 -10.39 8.45 -6.31
N GLN A 51 -10.71 8.82 -5.06
CA GLN A 51 -10.57 10.19 -4.58
C GLN A 51 -9.10 10.63 -4.57
N TYR A 52 -8.21 9.72 -4.22
CA TYR A 52 -6.80 10.01 -4.06
C TYR A 52 -5.92 9.54 -5.23
N GLY A 53 -6.48 8.78 -6.18
CA GLY A 53 -5.78 8.27 -7.36
C GLY A 53 -4.84 7.10 -7.08
N TYR A 54 -5.11 6.30 -6.04
CA TYR A 54 -4.26 5.17 -5.63
C TYR A 54 -4.85 3.82 -6.01
N SER A 55 -3.96 2.82 -6.16
CA SER A 55 -4.34 1.45 -6.54
C SER A 55 -4.60 0.52 -5.36
N VAL A 56 -4.51 0.99 -4.11
CA VAL A 56 -4.58 0.18 -2.87
C VAL A 56 -5.60 0.74 -1.89
N ALA A 57 -6.13 -0.10 -1.00
CA ALA A 57 -7.16 0.36 -0.05
C ALA A 57 -6.57 1.44 0.86
N VAL A 58 -7.34 2.49 1.17
CA VAL A 58 -6.85 3.62 1.96
C VAL A 58 -7.51 3.63 3.33
N LEU A 59 -6.71 3.41 4.36
CA LEU A 59 -7.11 3.58 5.75
C LEU A 59 -7.04 5.07 6.13
N THR A 60 -8.09 5.59 6.79
CA THR A 60 -8.11 6.96 7.33
C THR A 60 -8.68 6.94 8.75
N SER A 61 -8.68 8.07 9.45
CA SER A 61 -9.39 8.13 10.75
C SER A 61 -10.91 8.05 10.64
N ALA A 62 -11.48 8.33 9.46
CA ALA A 62 -12.93 8.24 9.20
C ALA A 62 -13.33 6.92 8.51
N CYS A 63 -12.35 6.21 7.96
CA CYS A 63 -12.50 4.92 7.30
C CYS A 63 -11.55 3.93 7.96
N THR A 64 -12.07 3.13 8.88
CA THR A 64 -11.29 2.19 9.69
C THR A 64 -11.48 0.74 9.25
N GLN A 65 -11.76 0.52 7.97
CA GLN A 65 -11.90 -0.82 7.38
C GLN A 65 -11.01 -0.96 6.16
N VAL A 66 -10.32 -2.09 6.04
CA VAL A 66 -9.57 -2.48 4.84
C VAL A 66 -9.94 -3.90 4.43
N PRO A 67 -9.96 -4.24 3.14
CA PRO A 67 -10.28 -5.59 2.70
C PRO A 67 -9.13 -6.56 3.00
N ALA A 68 -9.47 -7.79 3.37
CA ALA A 68 -8.53 -8.90 3.49
C ALA A 68 -7.85 -9.19 2.13
N ASP A 69 -6.66 -9.77 2.19
CA ASP A 69 -5.84 -10.17 1.03
C ASP A 69 -5.42 -9.04 0.07
N GLU A 70 -5.75 -7.78 0.38
CA GLU A 70 -5.30 -6.61 -0.38
C GLU A 70 -4.21 -5.82 0.34
N LYS A 71 -3.32 -5.23 -0.46
CA LYS A 71 -2.42 -4.19 0.03
C LYS A 71 -3.22 -2.94 0.38
N TRP A 72 -2.73 -2.20 1.36
CA TRP A 72 -3.38 -1.00 1.86
C TRP A 72 -2.35 0.07 2.20
N ALA A 73 -2.81 1.32 2.32
CA ALA A 73 -1.99 2.45 2.71
C ALA A 73 -2.75 3.29 3.74
N VAL A 74 -2.03 4.06 4.56
CA VAL A 74 -2.64 4.97 5.53
C VAL A 74 -2.58 6.39 4.99
N SER A 75 -3.68 7.12 5.07
CA SER A 75 -3.76 8.55 4.78
C SER A 75 -3.54 9.39 6.02
N ILE A 76 -2.35 9.96 6.15
CA ILE A 76 -2.03 10.97 7.16
C ILE A 76 -1.80 12.30 6.44
N PRO A 77 -2.83 13.16 6.34
CA PRO A 77 -2.65 14.49 5.79
C PRO A 77 -1.94 15.40 6.79
N TRP A 78 -1.07 16.28 6.28
CA TRP A 78 -0.58 17.45 7.01
C TRP A 78 -0.74 18.68 6.16
N THR A 79 -1.55 19.62 6.65
CA THR A 79 -1.87 20.87 5.96
C THR A 79 -0.89 21.95 6.36
N MET A 80 -0.59 22.83 5.43
CA MET A 80 0.39 23.90 5.58
C MET A 80 -0.11 25.18 4.92
N ALA A 81 0.30 26.30 5.47
CA ALA A 81 0.11 27.61 4.86
C ALA A 81 0.93 27.72 3.57
N ASN A 82 0.50 28.60 2.66
CA ASN A 82 1.22 28.85 1.41
C ASN A 82 2.55 29.59 1.63
N SER A 83 2.68 30.27 2.76
CA SER A 83 3.90 30.92 3.22
C SER A 83 3.95 30.89 4.74
N TYR A 84 5.09 31.24 5.33
CA TYR A 84 5.19 31.39 6.78
C TYR A 84 4.55 32.70 7.24
N GLU A 85 3.22 32.73 7.29
CA GLU A 85 2.45 33.86 7.80
C GLU A 85 2.78 34.13 9.28
N HIS A 86 2.96 33.04 10.03
CA HIS A 86 3.33 33.08 11.44
C HIS A 86 4.49 32.12 11.72
N LYS A 87 5.66 32.67 12.07
CA LYS A 87 6.82 31.88 12.54
C LYS A 87 6.90 31.94 14.06
N PRO A 88 7.03 30.79 14.75
CA PRO A 88 7.39 30.80 16.15
C PRO A 88 8.74 31.52 16.38
N PRO A 89 8.93 32.21 17.52
CA PRO A 89 10.20 32.81 17.87
C PRO A 89 11.34 31.79 17.80
N GLY A 90 12.42 32.12 17.09
CA GLY A 90 13.60 31.27 16.95
C GLY A 90 13.51 30.17 15.90
N PHE A 91 12.35 29.97 15.24
CA PHE A 91 12.26 29.05 14.09
C PHE A 91 12.94 29.67 12.86
N VAL A 92 13.92 28.96 12.31
CA VAL A 92 14.69 29.37 11.13
C VAL A 92 14.66 28.23 10.12
N THR A 93 14.46 28.57 8.85
CA THR A 93 14.49 27.63 7.73
C THR A 93 15.04 28.36 6.51
N ASP A 94 15.76 27.61 5.66
CA ASP A 94 16.28 28.09 4.38
C ASP A 94 15.23 27.98 3.25
N PHE A 95 14.09 27.35 3.53
CA PHE A 95 13.03 27.14 2.56
C PHE A 95 12.05 28.32 2.52
N ALA A 96 11.57 28.65 1.31
CA ALA A 96 10.64 29.76 1.10
C ALA A 96 9.22 29.44 1.59
N THR A 97 8.83 28.16 1.54
CA THR A 97 7.47 27.71 1.87
C THR A 97 7.51 26.60 2.93
N PRO A 98 6.46 26.48 3.77
CA PRO A 98 6.33 25.35 4.70
C PRO A 98 6.31 23.99 3.98
N LEU A 99 5.72 23.91 2.78
CA LEU A 99 5.69 22.66 2.01
C LEU A 99 7.09 22.18 1.63
N ASP A 100 7.94 23.08 1.12
CA ASP A 100 9.30 22.74 0.74
C ASP A 100 10.15 22.40 1.97
N ASP A 101 9.95 23.12 3.08
CA ASP A 101 10.57 22.83 4.37
C ASP A 101 10.21 21.43 4.88
N PHE A 102 8.92 21.06 4.86
CA PHE A 102 8.49 19.72 5.27
C PHE A 102 9.16 18.65 4.42
N ARG A 103 9.17 18.81 3.09
CA ARG A 103 9.79 17.85 2.16
C ARG A 103 11.30 17.75 2.37
N GLY A 104 11.97 18.86 2.67
CA GLY A 104 13.39 18.88 2.99
C GLY A 104 13.72 18.26 4.37
N ALA A 105 12.80 18.39 5.33
CA ALA A 105 12.97 17.89 6.68
C ALA A 105 12.62 16.40 6.82
N LEU A 106 11.66 15.89 6.05
CA LEU A 106 11.15 14.52 6.16
C LEU A 106 12.22 13.49 5.78
N GLN A 107 12.62 12.68 6.75
CA GLN A 107 13.55 11.57 6.56
C GLN A 107 12.83 10.29 6.09
N SER A 108 11.80 9.89 6.85
CA SER A 108 11.10 8.63 6.66
C SER A 108 9.74 8.65 7.34
N ILE A 109 8.88 7.75 6.90
CA ILE A 109 7.61 7.43 7.55
C ILE A 109 7.65 5.97 7.95
N GLU A 110 7.40 5.73 9.22
CA GLU A 110 7.47 4.41 9.83
C GLU A 110 6.08 3.97 10.23
N TYR A 111 5.79 2.71 9.96
CA TYR A 111 4.53 2.04 10.27
C TYR A 111 4.84 0.86 11.18
N VAL A 112 4.17 0.82 12.33
CA VAL A 112 4.19 -0.34 13.22
C VAL A 112 2.76 -0.86 13.32
N VAL A 113 2.51 -2.00 12.69
CA VAL A 113 1.23 -2.68 12.73
C VAL A 113 1.24 -3.65 13.91
N ASP A 114 0.14 -3.72 14.67
CA ASP A 114 -0.10 -4.66 15.77
C ASP A 114 1.08 -4.80 16.75
N ALA A 115 1.62 -3.67 17.21
CA ALA A 115 2.77 -3.59 18.10
C ALA A 115 2.63 -4.52 19.32
N GLY A 116 3.66 -5.34 19.58
CA GLY A 116 3.71 -6.27 20.70
C GLY A 116 2.91 -7.56 20.52
N THR A 117 2.28 -7.79 19.36
CA THR A 117 1.53 -9.02 19.07
C THR A 117 2.30 -9.98 18.18
N ALA A 118 1.74 -11.17 17.96
CA ALA A 118 2.26 -12.14 16.99
C ALA A 118 2.15 -11.68 15.52
N TYR A 119 1.33 -10.65 15.24
CA TYR A 119 1.12 -10.09 13.90
C TYR A 119 1.92 -8.81 13.67
N GLN A 120 2.82 -8.45 14.59
CA GLN A 120 3.57 -7.21 14.47
C GLN A 120 4.36 -7.17 13.16
N SER A 121 4.21 -6.08 12.41
CA SER A 121 5.06 -5.79 11.26
C SER A 121 5.52 -4.34 11.27
N ASN A 122 6.78 -4.13 10.91
CA ASN A 122 7.40 -2.81 10.85
C ASN A 122 7.75 -2.49 9.39
N ARG A 123 7.34 -1.32 8.91
CA ARG A 123 7.67 -0.86 7.56
C ARG A 123 8.13 0.59 7.59
N SER A 124 9.23 0.87 6.91
CA SER A 124 9.73 2.23 6.72
C SER A 124 9.72 2.57 5.24
N PHE A 125 9.24 3.77 4.92
CA PHE A 125 9.34 4.36 3.59
C PHE A 125 10.19 5.63 3.67
N PRO A 126 11.13 5.85 2.72
CA PRO A 126 11.90 7.08 2.70
C PRO A 126 10.98 8.28 2.44
N GLY A 127 11.28 9.41 3.07
CA GLY A 127 10.66 10.72 2.80
C GLY A 127 11.10 11.30 1.47
N ASP A 128 11.08 10.50 0.41
CA ASP A 128 11.50 10.92 -0.92
C ASP A 128 10.39 11.72 -1.64
N ASN A 129 10.65 12.11 -2.89
CA ASN A 129 9.75 12.95 -3.66
C ASN A 129 8.38 12.33 -4.00
N LYS A 130 8.10 11.08 -3.58
CA LYS A 130 6.83 10.37 -3.84
C LYS A 130 5.73 10.68 -2.83
N ILE A 131 6.03 11.41 -1.73
CA ILE A 131 4.94 11.89 -0.87
C ILE A 131 4.02 12.77 -1.71
N TRP A 132 2.72 12.50 -1.63
CA TRP A 132 1.73 13.25 -2.37
C TRP A 132 1.70 14.68 -1.86
N THR A 133 1.54 15.63 -2.79
CA THR A 133 1.38 17.05 -2.51
C THR A 133 0.23 17.61 -3.30
N GLY A 134 -0.57 18.46 -2.69
CA GLY A 134 -1.64 19.17 -3.37
C GLY A 134 -2.60 19.78 -2.38
N GLN A 135 -3.77 20.19 -2.88
CA GLN A 135 -4.85 20.68 -2.04
C GLN A 135 -5.79 19.53 -1.70
N LEU A 136 -6.11 19.37 -0.42
CA LEU A 136 -7.10 18.37 -0.01
C LEU A 136 -8.47 18.76 -0.58
N PRO A 137 -9.24 17.82 -1.14
CA PRO A 137 -10.59 18.11 -1.63
C PRO A 137 -11.51 18.75 -0.58
N SER A 138 -11.29 18.42 0.70
CA SER A 138 -12.03 18.96 1.83
C SER A 138 -11.59 20.36 2.27
N ALA A 139 -10.45 20.87 1.75
CA ALA A 139 -9.87 22.15 2.14
C ALA A 139 -9.21 22.85 0.92
N PRO A 140 -10.01 23.36 -0.04
CA PRO A 140 -9.48 24.09 -1.20
C PRO A 140 -8.62 25.30 -0.78
N GLY A 141 -7.53 25.56 -1.50
CA GLY A 141 -6.61 26.66 -1.22
C GLY A 141 -5.53 26.39 -0.18
N ILE A 142 -5.64 25.29 0.57
CA ILE A 142 -4.67 24.89 1.60
C ILE A 142 -3.76 23.78 1.03
N GLN A 143 -2.45 23.98 1.09
CA GLN A 143 -1.48 22.96 0.69
C GLN A 143 -1.46 21.83 1.72
N ALA A 144 -1.24 20.61 1.25
CA ALA A 144 -1.06 19.47 2.11
C ALA A 144 -0.09 18.46 1.50
N VAL A 145 0.52 17.69 2.40
CA VAL A 145 1.14 16.41 2.07
C VAL A 145 0.23 15.26 2.50
N ASN A 146 0.39 14.09 1.88
CA ASN A 146 -0.29 12.87 2.33
C ASN A 146 0.56 11.62 2.05
N THR A 147 0.54 10.68 2.99
CA THR A 147 1.40 9.49 3.03
C THR A 147 0.97 8.36 2.10
N VAL A 148 -0.27 8.40 1.59
CA VAL A 148 -0.84 7.38 0.68
C VAL A 148 -0.04 7.13 -0.60
N GLY A 149 0.81 8.08 -1.03
CA GLY A 149 1.65 7.93 -2.23
C GLY A 149 3.03 7.32 -2.01
N LEU A 150 3.46 7.12 -0.76
CA LEU A 150 4.82 6.65 -0.45
C LEU A 150 4.99 5.14 -0.64
N GLY A 151 3.90 4.39 -0.49
CA GLY A 151 3.89 2.95 -0.64
C GLY A 151 2.69 2.31 0.03
N SER A 152 2.71 0.98 0.05
CA SER A 152 1.63 0.16 0.59
C SER A 152 2.18 -0.88 1.57
N LEU A 153 1.38 -1.17 2.59
CA LEU A 153 1.58 -2.23 3.56
C LEU A 153 1.04 -3.56 3.04
N ASP A 154 1.54 -4.66 3.62
CA ASP A 154 1.16 -6.00 3.23
C ASP A 154 -0.24 -6.36 3.75
N PRO A 155 -0.95 -7.30 3.09
CA PRO A 155 -2.24 -7.77 3.55
C PRO A 155 -2.19 -8.35 4.96
N LEU A 156 -3.31 -8.25 5.67
CA LEU A 156 -3.50 -8.76 7.02
C LEU A 156 -4.64 -9.78 7.05
N PRO A 157 -4.65 -10.70 8.04
CA PRO A 157 -5.79 -11.59 8.26
C PRO A 157 -7.03 -10.79 8.66
N ILE A 158 -8.22 -11.38 8.49
CA ILE A 158 -9.49 -10.79 8.98
C ILE A 158 -9.43 -10.65 10.51
N GLY A 159 -9.83 -9.49 11.02
CA GLY A 159 -9.82 -9.21 12.45
C GLY A 159 -9.65 -7.74 12.79
N SER A 160 -9.42 -7.47 14.08
CA SER A 160 -9.10 -6.14 14.58
C SER A 160 -7.60 -5.94 14.66
N HIS A 161 -7.14 -4.77 14.22
CA HIS A 161 -5.73 -4.42 14.10
C HIS A 161 -5.48 -2.99 14.58
N THR A 162 -4.22 -2.69 14.85
CA THR A 162 -3.74 -1.34 15.11
C THR A 162 -2.58 -0.98 14.20
N VAL A 163 -2.44 0.31 13.90
CA VAL A 163 -1.24 0.84 13.25
C VAL A 163 -0.84 2.16 13.90
N ASP A 164 0.42 2.22 14.31
CA ASP A 164 1.11 3.46 14.65
C ASP A 164 1.85 3.97 13.42
N VAL A 165 1.69 5.27 13.14
CA VAL A 165 2.39 5.96 12.07
C VAL A 165 3.27 7.03 12.69
N SER A 166 4.57 6.90 12.47
CA SER A 166 5.59 7.85 12.91
C SER A 166 6.19 8.60 11.74
N TRP A 167 6.40 9.91 11.91
CA TRP A 167 7.20 10.72 11.00
C TRP A 167 8.55 10.98 11.64
N LYS A 168 9.60 10.79 10.85
CA LYS A 168 10.96 11.08 11.27
C LYS A 168 11.46 12.28 10.49
N LEU A 169 11.89 13.31 11.20
CA LEU A 169 12.43 14.53 10.60
C LEU A 169 13.89 14.78 11.03
N TRP A 170 14.71 15.25 10.10
CA TRP A 170 16.10 15.61 10.40
C TRP A 170 16.24 16.98 11.08
N THR A 171 15.26 17.86 10.87
CA THR A 171 15.12 19.20 11.42
C THR A 171 13.67 19.40 11.88
N PRO A 172 13.39 20.31 12.83
CA PRO A 172 12.00 20.65 13.15
C PRO A 172 11.31 21.29 11.93
N HIS A 173 9.99 21.18 11.87
CA HIS A 173 9.15 21.74 10.81
C HIS A 173 7.96 22.47 11.42
N CYS A 174 7.49 23.56 10.81
CA CYS A 174 6.26 24.24 11.20
C CYS A 174 5.34 24.51 10.00
N ASP A 175 4.02 24.41 10.21
CA ASP A 175 3.01 24.50 9.15
C ASP A 175 2.79 25.91 8.59
N GLY A 176 3.21 26.94 9.32
CA GLY A 176 3.07 28.36 8.97
C GLY A 176 1.73 29.01 9.32
N PHE A 177 0.79 28.30 9.95
CA PHE A 177 -0.52 28.83 10.35
C PHE A 177 -0.52 29.57 11.69
N SER A 178 0.38 29.22 12.61
CA SER A 178 0.46 29.83 13.95
C SER A 178 1.91 29.92 14.43
N ALA A 179 2.16 30.87 15.34
CA ALA A 179 3.42 30.97 16.07
C ALA A 179 3.50 30.04 17.30
N ASP A 180 2.40 29.33 17.61
CA ASP A 180 2.36 28.35 18.69
C ASP A 180 3.05 27.05 18.28
N GLN A 181 4.20 26.76 18.91
CA GLN A 181 4.99 25.57 18.62
C GLN A 181 4.24 24.27 18.95
N GLY A 182 3.38 24.27 19.96
CA GLY A 182 2.69 23.05 20.41
C GLY A 182 1.63 22.54 19.44
N THR A 183 1.14 23.41 18.55
CA THR A 183 0.05 23.09 17.62
C THR A 183 0.50 23.14 16.17
N SER A 184 1.45 24.02 15.82
CA SER A 184 1.87 24.25 14.44
C SER A 184 3.22 23.63 14.07
N CYS A 185 3.93 22.98 15.00
CA CYS A 185 5.27 22.45 14.73
C CYS A 185 5.44 20.97 15.09
N LEU A 186 6.24 20.30 14.26
CA LEU A 186 6.74 18.96 14.48
C LEU A 186 8.21 19.03 14.91
N PRO A 187 8.59 18.33 15.99
CA PRO A 187 9.97 18.34 16.45
C PRO A 187 10.88 17.55 15.51
N LYS A 188 12.18 17.82 15.62
CA LYS A 188 13.21 16.93 15.05
C LYS A 188 13.13 15.56 15.70
N GLY A 189 13.42 14.52 14.91
CA GLY A 189 13.42 13.14 15.36
C GLY A 189 12.11 12.45 14.99
N GLU A 190 11.78 11.40 15.73
CA GLU A 190 10.58 10.61 15.49
C GLU A 190 9.40 11.17 16.29
N THR A 191 8.24 11.31 15.64
CA THR A 191 6.97 11.68 16.25
C THR A 191 5.89 10.72 15.79
N VAL A 192 5.19 10.06 16.72
CA VAL A 192 3.97 9.32 16.41
C VAL A 192 2.88 10.33 16.06
N VAL A 193 2.55 10.43 14.78
CA VAL A 193 1.54 11.38 14.28
C VAL A 193 0.14 10.78 14.27
N LYS A 194 0.04 9.44 14.33
CA LYS A 194 -1.25 8.76 14.38
C LYS A 194 -1.16 7.39 15.00
N HIS A 195 -2.18 7.06 15.79
CA HIS A 195 -2.57 5.71 16.14
C HIS A 195 -3.96 5.45 15.55
N ILE A 196 -4.14 4.34 14.83
CA ILE A 196 -5.44 3.96 14.26
C ILE A 196 -5.75 2.52 14.63
N ALA A 197 -6.90 2.31 15.28
CA ALA A 197 -7.53 1.01 15.37
C ALA A 197 -8.43 0.80 14.15
N PHE A 198 -8.35 -0.36 13.51
CA PHE A 198 -9.08 -0.68 12.29
C PHE A 198 -9.44 -2.16 12.22
N THR A 199 -10.31 -2.50 11.27
CA THR A 199 -10.77 -3.88 11.04
C THR A 199 -10.45 -4.30 9.63
N VAL A 200 -9.86 -5.48 9.48
CA VAL A 200 -9.72 -6.15 8.19
C VAL A 200 -10.98 -6.98 7.97
N VAL A 201 -11.68 -6.73 6.85
CA VAL A 201 -12.98 -7.34 6.55
C VAL A 201 -12.91 -8.23 5.32
N ASP A 202 -13.76 -9.25 5.25
CA ASP A 202 -13.95 -10.04 4.04
C ASP A 202 -14.64 -9.18 2.96
N PRO A 203 -13.98 -8.89 1.83
CA PRO A 203 -14.56 -8.07 0.75
C PRO A 203 -15.75 -8.75 0.04
N HIS A 204 -16.00 -10.03 0.30
CA HIS A 204 -17.08 -10.81 -0.30
C HIS A 204 -18.24 -11.08 0.68
N SER A 205 -18.16 -10.61 1.92
CA SER A 205 -19.23 -10.81 2.89
C SER A 205 -20.42 -9.87 2.62
N PRO A 206 -21.68 -10.37 2.64
CA PRO A 206 -22.89 -9.59 2.33
C PRO A 206 -23.19 -8.38 3.25
N GLY A 207 -22.34 -8.08 4.23
CA GLY A 207 -22.51 -7.00 5.21
C GLY A 207 -21.50 -5.85 5.13
N ALA A 208 -20.56 -5.87 4.18
CA ALA A 208 -19.49 -4.85 4.08
C ALA A 208 -19.95 -3.48 3.50
N GLN A 209 -21.26 -3.27 3.34
CA GLN A 209 -21.87 -2.04 2.84
C GLN A 209 -22.74 -1.39 3.92
N SER A 210 -22.14 -0.80 4.94
CA SER A 210 -22.86 0.06 5.90
C SER A 210 -22.05 1.29 6.25
#